data_AF-A0A2E1ZB12-F1
#
_entry.id   AF-A0A2E1ZB12-F1
#
_cell.length_a   1.000
_cell.length_b   1.000
_cell.length_c   1.000
_cell.angle_alpha   90.00
_cell.angle_beta   90.00
_cell.angle_gamma   90.00
#
_symmetry.space_group_name_H-M   'P 1'
#
loop_
_entity.id
_entity.type
_entity.pdbx_description
1 polymer ?
#
loop_
_entity_poly.entity_id
_entity_poly.type
_entity_poly.pdbx_seq_one_letter_code
_entity_poly.pdbx_strand_id
1 'polypeptide(L)'
;MKVGILNITGYGGIELARILNRHPEFEITSITGRSAAGEQLADIFPHLSVLDLTIKDQLDEGLDIVFSALPHAASAQKLMPYIEKGQRVIDFSADFR
;
A
#
# COMPACT_ATOMS: atom_id res chain seq x y z
N MET A 1 0.92 1.98 -14.10
CA MET A 1 1.78 2.52 -13.03
C MET A 1 1.80 1.53 -11.89
N LYS A 2 2.98 1.11 -11.46
CA LYS A 2 3.21 0.19 -10.34
C LYS A 2 2.98 0.89 -9.02
N VAL A 3 2.08 0.32 -8.22
CA VAL A 3 1.62 0.90 -6.95
C VAL A 3 2.11 0.06 -5.77
N GLY A 4 2.64 0.75 -4.77
CA GLY A 4 2.80 0.22 -3.42
C GLY A 4 1.74 0.74 -2.46
N ILE A 5 1.20 -0.11 -1.58
CA ILE A 5 0.28 0.30 -0.51
C ILE A 5 0.90 -0.03 0.84
N LEU A 6 1.17 1.00 1.65
CA LEU A 6 1.53 0.83 3.05
C LEU A 6 0.28 0.59 3.88
N ASN A 7 0.30 -0.48 4.68
CA ASN A 7 -0.78 -0.88 5.60
C ASN A 7 -2.09 -1.27 4.91
N ILE A 8 -2.03 -2.29 4.07
CA ILE A 8 -3.16 -2.87 3.32
C ILE A 8 -4.28 -3.39 4.23
N THR A 9 -3.97 -3.84 5.45
CA THR A 9 -4.94 -4.45 6.37
C THR A 9 -5.84 -3.43 7.07
N GLY A 10 -5.54 -2.14 6.99
CA GLY A 10 -6.43 -1.09 7.47
C GLY A 10 -7.59 -0.85 6.50
N TYR A 11 -8.75 -0.40 7.00
CA TYR A 11 -9.93 -0.14 6.16
C TYR A 11 -9.64 0.75 4.94
N GLY A 12 -8.84 1.82 5.13
CA GLY A 12 -8.43 2.68 4.03
C GLY A 12 -7.55 1.98 2.99
N GLY A 13 -6.69 1.06 3.42
CA GLY A 13 -5.83 0.26 2.55
C GLY A 13 -6.64 -0.74 1.71
N ILE A 14 -7.57 -1.47 2.35
CA ILE A 14 -8.42 -2.46 1.67
C ILE A 14 -9.32 -1.77 0.63
N GLU A 15 -9.99 -0.68 1.00
CA GLU A 15 -10.85 0.05 0.07
C GLU A 15 -10.06 0.67 -1.09
N LEU A 16 -8.87 1.19 -0.81
CA LEU A 16 -7.95 1.64 -1.85
C LEU A 16 -7.61 0.51 -2.82
N ALA A 17 -7.23 -0.66 -2.30
CA ALA A 17 -6.91 -1.80 -3.16
C ALA A 17 -8.10 -2.26 -3.99
N ARG A 18 -9.31 -2.27 -3.41
CA ARG A 18 -10.55 -2.57 -4.13
C ARG A 18 -10.82 -1.60 -5.28
N ILE A 19 -10.53 -0.32 -5.09
CA ILE A 19 -10.68 0.72 -6.12
C ILE A 19 -9.59 0.58 -7.19
N LEU A 20 -8.31 0.52 -6.78
CA LEU A 20 -7.17 0.47 -7.69
C LEU A 20 -7.13 -0.82 -8.52
N ASN A 21 -7.54 -1.96 -7.95
CA ASN A 21 -7.67 -3.22 -8.68
C ASN A 21 -8.62 -3.15 -9.89
N ARG A 22 -9.53 -2.17 -9.92
CA ARG A 22 -10.45 -1.94 -11.03
C ARG A 22 -10.03 -0.77 -11.94
N HIS A 23 -8.91 -0.13 -11.64
CA HIS A 23 -8.45 1.05 -12.37
C HIS A 23 -7.51 0.65 -13.52
N PRO A 24 -7.76 1.06 -14.76
CA PRO A 24 -7.03 0.56 -15.93
C PRO A 24 -5.54 0.98 -15.96
N GLU A 25 -5.18 2.04 -15.26
CA GLU A 25 -3.81 2.58 -15.27
C GLU A 25 -2.96 2.18 -14.06
N PHE A 26 -3.55 1.58 -13.02
CA PHE A 26 -2.83 1.23 -11.80
C PHE A 26 -2.73 -0.28 -11.65
N GLU A 27 -1.54 -0.74 -11.25
CA GLU A 27 -1.25 -2.13 -10.96
C GLU A 27 -0.69 -2.19 -9.55
N ILE A 28 -1.37 -2.87 -8.63
CA ILE A 28 -0.89 -3.06 -7.27
C ILE A 28 0.15 -4.18 -7.31
N THR A 29 1.42 -3.83 -7.10
CA THR A 29 2.53 -4.80 -7.19
C THR A 29 3.19 -5.08 -5.86
N SER A 30 2.93 -4.26 -4.84
CA SER A 30 3.51 -4.45 -3.51
C SER A 30 2.60 -3.90 -2.41
N ILE A 31 2.46 -4.66 -1.33
CA ILE A 31 1.59 -4.33 -0.21
C ILE A 31 2.27 -4.66 1.11
N THR A 32 2.04 -3.84 2.14
CA THR A 32 2.54 -4.11 3.49
C THR A 32 1.46 -4.14 4.54
N GLY A 33 1.70 -4.86 5.63
CA GLY A 33 0.77 -4.95 6.76
C GLY A 33 1.46 -5.63 7.93
N ARG A 34 1.78 -4.87 8.99
CA ARG A 34 2.67 -5.35 10.06
C ARG A 34 2.15 -6.60 10.77
N SER A 35 0.85 -6.68 11.03
CA SER A 35 0.26 -7.79 11.77
C SER A 35 0.09 -9.07 10.95
N ALA A 36 0.29 -8.99 9.63
CA ALA A 36 -0.03 -10.06 8.68
C ALA A 36 1.08 -10.30 7.66
N ALA A 37 2.31 -9.85 7.96
CA ALA A 37 3.45 -10.04 7.06
C ALA A 37 3.75 -11.54 6.90
N GLY A 38 3.93 -11.97 5.66
CA GLY A 38 4.12 -13.38 5.27
C GLY A 38 2.83 -14.11 4.90
N GLU A 39 1.66 -13.54 5.20
CA GLU A 39 0.36 -14.14 4.83
C GLU A 39 -0.03 -13.77 3.39
N GLN A 40 -0.77 -14.65 2.72
CA GLN A 40 -1.35 -14.34 1.42
C GLN A 40 -2.53 -13.38 1.60
N LEU A 41 -2.62 -12.35 0.77
CA LEU A 41 -3.73 -11.38 0.84
C LEU A 41 -5.09 -12.07 0.73
N ALA A 42 -5.17 -13.10 -0.11
CA ALA A 42 -6.40 -13.87 -0.36
C ALA A 42 -6.90 -14.61 0.91
N ASP A 43 -6.03 -14.99 1.83
CA ASP A 43 -6.39 -15.72 3.04
C ASP A 43 -7.11 -14.81 4.04
N ILE A 44 -6.74 -13.53 4.06
CA ILE A 44 -7.31 -12.52 4.96
C ILE A 44 -8.50 -11.81 4.28
N PHE A 45 -8.37 -11.52 2.98
CA PHE A 45 -9.37 -10.82 2.18
C PHE A 45 -9.68 -11.58 0.89
N PRO A 46 -10.51 -12.64 0.94
CA PRO A 46 -10.81 -13.49 -0.23
C PRO A 46 -11.36 -12.74 -1.44
N HIS A 47 -12.05 -11.62 -1.21
CA HIS A 47 -12.59 -10.76 -2.27
C HIS A 47 -11.52 -9.99 -3.07
N LEU A 48 -10.27 -9.97 -2.59
CA LEU A 48 -9.09 -9.43 -3.28
C LEU A 48 -8.16 -10.53 -3.82
N SER A 49 -8.60 -11.78 -3.86
CA SER A 49 -7.80 -12.94 -4.31
C SER A 49 -7.19 -12.79 -5.70
N VAL A 50 -7.81 -11.99 -6.58
CA VAL A 50 -7.29 -11.69 -7.92
C VAL A 50 -5.93 -10.97 -7.93
N LEU A 51 -5.57 -10.27 -6.85
CA LEU A 51 -4.29 -9.56 -6.76
C LEU A 51 -3.09 -10.51 -6.59
N ASP A 52 -3.32 -11.72 -6.07
CA ASP A 52 -2.28 -12.73 -5.82
C ASP A 52 -0.98 -12.17 -5.20
N LEU A 53 -1.13 -11.38 -4.13
CA LEU A 53 -0.02 -10.76 -3.41
C LEU A 53 0.16 -11.36 -2.02
N THR A 54 1.41 -11.55 -1.61
CA THR A 54 1.79 -11.78 -0.22
C THR A 54 1.99 -10.44 0.49
N ILE A 55 1.47 -10.31 1.71
CA ILE A 55 1.67 -9.12 2.53
C ILE A 55 3.12 -9.12 3.05
N LYS A 56 3.83 -8.00 2.88
CA LYS A 56 5.24 -7.87 3.27
C LYS A 56 5.43 -6.91 4.45
N ASP A 57 6.60 -6.97 5.07
CA ASP A 57 7.03 -5.95 6.04
C ASP A 57 7.43 -4.63 5.37
N GLN A 58 7.89 -4.71 4.11
CA GLN A 58 8.40 -3.59 3.33
C GLN A 58 7.92 -3.69 1.89
N LEU A 59 7.78 -2.54 1.23
CA LEU A 59 7.45 -2.49 -0.19
C LEU A 59 8.66 -2.87 -1.03
N ASP A 60 8.38 -3.42 -2.20
CA ASP A 60 9.38 -3.69 -3.23
C ASP A 60 9.90 -2.39 -3.86
N GLU A 61 11.07 -2.46 -4.49
CA GLU A 61 11.63 -1.34 -5.25
C GLU A 61 10.95 -1.19 -6.63
N GLY A 62 11.21 -0.06 -7.30
CA GLY A 62 10.71 0.17 -8.66
C GLY A 62 9.23 0.53 -8.76
N LEU A 63 8.66 1.06 -7.68
CA LEU A 63 7.29 1.57 -7.65
C LEU A 63 7.21 2.99 -8.22
N ASP A 64 6.18 3.25 -9.02
CA ASP A 64 5.90 4.58 -9.57
C ASP A 64 5.23 5.49 -8.53
N ILE A 65 4.41 4.90 -7.65
CA ILE A 65 3.64 5.61 -6.64
C ILE A 65 3.47 4.77 -5.37
N VAL A 66 3.51 5.44 -4.22
CA VAL A 66 3.29 4.83 -2.91
C VAL A 66 2.11 5.50 -2.21
N PHE A 67 1.12 4.70 -1.82
CA PHE A 67 0.02 5.14 -0.98
C PHE A 67 0.28 4.76 0.46
N SER A 68 0.02 5.68 1.39
CA SER A 68 0.03 5.40 2.83
C SER A 68 -1.39 5.38 3.39
N ALA A 69 -1.81 4.21 3.88
CA ALA A 69 -2.99 4.02 4.71
C ALA A 69 -2.60 3.76 6.19
N LEU A 70 -1.47 4.32 6.62
CA LEU A 70 -1.00 4.23 7.99
C LEU A 70 -1.76 5.19 8.92
N PRO A 71 -1.82 4.89 10.23
CA PRO A 71 -2.30 5.84 11.23
C PRO A 71 -1.50 7.14 11.24
N HIS A 72 -2.10 8.21 11.79
CA HIS A 72 -1.43 9.49 12.04
C HIS A 72 -0.11 9.31 12.79
N ALA A 73 0.86 10.17 12.48
CA ALA A 73 2.25 10.20 12.96
C ALA A 73 3.15 9.05 12.48
N ALA A 74 2.59 7.99 11.87
CA ALA A 74 3.40 6.91 11.27
C ALA A 74 3.66 7.13 9.76
N SER A 75 2.79 7.87 9.07
CA SER A 75 2.88 8.09 7.62
C SER A 75 4.12 8.89 7.24
N ALA A 76 4.35 10.04 7.87
CA ALA A 76 5.48 10.90 7.51
C ALA A 76 6.81 10.15 7.58
N GLN A 77 7.08 9.51 8.72
CA GLN A 77 8.31 8.75 8.91
C GLN A 77 8.49 7.64 7.86
N LYS A 78 7.40 6.93 7.51
CA LYS A 78 7.46 5.83 6.55
C LYS A 78 7.55 6.28 5.10
N LEU A 79 7.03 7.47 4.77
CA LEU A 79 7.06 8.02 3.42
C LEU A 79 8.35 8.78 3.08
N MET A 80 9.08 9.30 4.08
CA MET A 80 10.32 10.07 3.85
C MET A 80 11.31 9.40 2.89
N PRO A 81 11.65 8.10 3.01
CA PRO A 81 12.61 7.46 2.10
C PRO A 81 12.16 7.45 0.64
N TYR A 82 10.85 7.47 0.37
CA TYR A 82 10.29 7.52 -0.97
C TYR A 82 10.30 8.96 -1.51
N ILE A 83 9.97 9.93 -0.66
CA ILE A 83 10.01 11.36 -0.98
C ILE A 83 11.44 11.80 -1.34
N GLU A 84 12.43 11.39 -0.55
CA GLU A 84 13.85 11.72 -0.77
C GLU A 84 14.39 11.14 -2.09
N LYS A 85 13.80 10.02 -2.56
CA LYS A 85 14.09 9.42 -3.87
C LYS A 85 13.30 10.06 -5.01
N GLY A 86 12.49 11.08 -4.73
CA GLY A 86 11.65 11.77 -5.73
C GLY A 86 10.43 10.96 -6.19
N GLN A 87 10.05 9.90 -5.45
CA GLN A 87 8.87 9.10 -5.80
C GLN A 87 7.59 9.85 -5.42
N ARG A 88 6.52 9.58 -6.18
CA ARG A 88 5.20 10.13 -5.89
C ARG A 88 4.62 9.41 -4.68
N VAL A 89 4.17 10.18 -3.69
CA VAL A 89 3.51 9.65 -2.49
C VAL A 89 2.11 10.24 -2.34
N ILE A 90 1.18 9.44 -1.86
CA ILE A 90 -0.16 9.88 -1.48
C ILE A 90 -0.43 9.40 -0.06
N ASP A 91 -0.62 10.34 0.87
CA ASP A 91 -0.91 10.05 2.26
C ASP A 91 -2.39 10.28 2.59
N PHE A 92 -3.05 9.26 3.16
CA PHE A 92 -4.43 9.38 3.62
C PHE A 92 -4.54 9.85 5.08
N SER A 93 -3.41 9.91 5.78
CA SER A 93 -3.33 10.43 7.14
C SER A 93 -3.46 11.96 7.19
N ALA A 94 -3.19 12.54 8.37
CA ALA A 94 -3.14 14.00 8.56
C ALA A 94 -1.71 14.56 8.50
N ASP A 95 -0.69 13.73 8.30
CA ASP A 95 0.71 14.13 8.46
C ASP A 95 1.18 15.13 7.40
N PHE A 96 0.56 15.14 6.21
CA PHE A 96 0.91 16.03 5.09
C PHE A 96 -0.27 16.91 4.61
N ARG A 97 -1.27 17.16 5.47
CA ARG A 97 -2.45 18.00 5.13
C ARG A 97 -2.19 19.49 5.23
#